data_AF-A0A2N1MDZ4-F1
#
_entry.id   AF-A0A2N1MDZ4-F1
#
_cell.length_a   1.000
_cell.length_b   1.000
_cell.length_c   1.000
_cell.angle_alpha   90.00
_cell.angle_beta   90.00
_cell.angle_gamma   90.00
#
_symmetry.space_group_name_H-M   'P 1'
#
loop_
_entity.id
_entity.type
_entity.pdbx_description
1 polymer ?
#
loop_
_entity_poly.entity_id
_entity_poly.type
_entity_poly.pdbx_seq_one_letter_code
_entity_poly.pdbx_strand_id
1 'polypeptide(L)'
;MASQPHFNDHYKSLLDQLPPSMKKDVWLRLTNRKNRPLSEEQVRGIHPDIEEFLTREVDRYFNKKNRQKIKIEANAIPEGSSTLFRLDGFEKQLEERELHVQQRENNIKKTIEAQVAEERKHLKDEYDALKSRLESEYNNCMVDMKQKTYSFKHQLESQHNSRLAELEKQYKSHISALDKANAVKDKEIGKLSSTISQLKNEKRDIKKTADSVCKDLEDIIFTKDLKIIALNDRVIFSNPSAGRDGTIEPNTFISFHDAEYWTRKREDAKSNLNIRKKYTFRKPV
;
A
#
# COMPACT_ATOMS: atom_id res chain seq x y z
N MET A 1 36.75 -19.31 85.34
CA MET A 1 35.76 -20.20 85.98
C MET A 1 35.00 -20.89 84.87
N ALA A 2 35.05 -22.22 84.79
CA ALA A 2 34.39 -22.94 83.69
C ALA A 2 32.88 -23.00 83.96
N SER A 3 32.10 -22.33 83.12
CA SER A 3 30.64 -22.40 83.06
C SER A 3 30.19 -23.86 82.93
N GLN A 4 29.19 -24.28 83.71
CA GLN A 4 28.58 -25.61 83.54
C GLN A 4 28.05 -25.74 82.10
N PRO A 5 28.29 -26.86 81.40
CA PRO A 5 27.71 -27.11 80.09
C PRO A 5 26.19 -27.04 80.16
N HIS A 6 25.61 -26.00 79.56
CA HIS A 6 24.18 -25.76 79.59
C HIS A 6 23.63 -25.93 78.17
N PHE A 7 23.26 -27.16 77.82
CA PHE A 7 22.59 -27.44 76.55
C PHE A 7 21.11 -27.06 76.62
N ASN A 8 20.50 -26.80 75.46
CA ASN A 8 19.06 -26.62 75.35
C ASN A 8 18.31 -27.91 75.78
N ASP A 9 17.16 -27.76 76.45
CA ASP A 9 16.33 -28.89 76.87
C ASP A 9 15.89 -29.78 75.69
N HIS A 10 15.83 -29.23 74.47
CA HIS A 10 15.53 -29.97 73.25
C HIS A 10 16.48 -31.17 73.02
N TYR A 11 17.73 -31.08 73.46
CA TYR A 11 18.75 -32.13 73.27
C TYR A 11 18.85 -33.12 74.43
N LYS A 12 18.00 -33.01 75.44
CA LYS A 12 18.08 -33.80 76.68
C LYS A 12 18.05 -35.30 76.44
N SER A 13 17.21 -35.77 75.50
CA SER A 13 17.09 -37.18 75.12
C SER A 13 18.38 -37.76 74.51
N LEU A 14 19.13 -36.97 73.74
CA LEU A 14 20.42 -37.37 73.17
C LEU A 14 21.53 -37.33 74.22
N LEU A 15 21.50 -36.31 75.08
CA LEU A 15 22.49 -36.16 76.13
C LEU A 15 22.38 -37.29 77.15
N ASP A 16 21.19 -37.69 77.57
CA ASP A 16 21.01 -38.76 78.57
C ASP A 16 21.54 -40.14 78.12
N GLN A 17 21.80 -40.32 76.83
CA GLN A 17 22.45 -41.51 76.28
C GLN A 17 23.98 -41.48 76.41
N LEU A 18 24.58 -40.33 76.72
CA LEU A 18 26.02 -40.14 76.84
C LEU A 18 26.49 -40.12 78.31
N PRO A 19 27.66 -40.72 78.62
CA PRO A 19 28.27 -40.61 79.93
C PRO A 19 28.58 -39.14 80.31
N PRO A 20 28.56 -38.79 81.61
CA PRO A 20 28.84 -37.42 82.08
C PRO A 20 30.18 -36.84 81.62
N SER A 21 31.21 -37.69 81.43
CA SER A 21 32.52 -37.28 80.89
C SER A 21 32.45 -36.86 79.43
N MET A 22 31.62 -37.51 78.62
CA MET A 22 31.44 -37.20 77.20
C MET A 22 30.57 -35.96 76.98
N LYS A 23 29.55 -35.73 77.83
CA LYS A 23 28.76 -34.49 77.81
C LYS A 23 29.66 -33.24 77.91
N LYS A 24 30.68 -33.29 78.76
CA LYS A 24 31.67 -32.22 78.93
C LYS A 24 32.60 -32.06 77.72
N ASP A 25 33.05 -33.16 77.13
CA ASP A 25 33.92 -33.15 75.94
C ASP A 25 33.17 -32.62 74.70
N VAL A 26 31.91 -33.01 74.51
CA VAL A 26 31.06 -32.50 73.43
C VAL A 26 30.89 -30.99 73.52
N TRP A 27 30.61 -30.47 74.72
CA TRP A 27 30.53 -29.03 74.95
C TRP A 27 31.82 -28.32 74.54
N LEU A 28 32.97 -28.81 75.00
CA LEU A 28 34.28 -28.26 74.64
C LEU A 28 34.56 -28.31 73.13
N ARG A 29 34.14 -29.36 72.43
CA ARG A 29 34.35 -29.50 70.97
C ARG A 29 33.46 -28.59 70.15
N LEU A 30 32.25 -28.30 70.63
CA LEU A 30 31.33 -27.37 69.97
C LEU A 30 31.81 -25.91 70.16
N THR A 31 32.28 -25.56 71.36
CA THR A 31 32.77 -24.20 71.67
C THR A 31 34.18 -23.92 71.16
N ASN A 32 35.05 -24.94 71.05
CA ASN A 32 36.45 -24.78 70.62
C ASN A 32 36.75 -25.37 69.24
N ARG A 33 35.75 -25.49 68.36
CA ARG A 33 35.90 -26.10 67.03
C ARG A 33 36.89 -25.30 66.16
N LYS A 34 37.91 -25.98 65.60
CA LYS A 34 38.99 -25.34 64.81
C LYS A 34 38.48 -24.62 63.55
N ASN A 35 37.39 -25.11 62.96
CA ASN A 35 36.69 -24.47 61.84
C ASN A 35 35.26 -24.15 62.32
N ARG A 36 34.98 -22.86 62.61
CA ARG A 36 33.70 -22.32 63.15
C ARG A 36 33.35 -22.78 64.58
N PRO A 37 33.92 -22.16 65.63
CA PRO A 37 33.45 -22.33 67.00
C PRO A 37 32.06 -21.72 67.15
N LEU A 38 31.14 -22.45 67.79
CA LEU A 38 29.83 -21.92 68.14
C LEU A 38 29.96 -21.12 69.44
N SER A 39 29.36 -19.93 69.50
CA SER A 39 29.29 -19.16 70.74
C SER A 39 28.43 -19.88 71.78
N GLU A 40 28.65 -19.63 73.08
CA GLU A 40 27.87 -20.28 74.14
C GLU A 40 26.36 -20.02 74.00
N GLU A 41 25.97 -18.86 73.46
CA GLU A 41 24.57 -18.51 73.20
C GLU A 41 23.97 -19.34 72.06
N GLN A 42 24.75 -19.61 71.01
CA GLN A 42 24.33 -20.48 69.90
C GLN A 42 24.20 -21.94 70.33
N VAL A 43 25.07 -22.41 71.25
CA VAL A 43 25.00 -23.78 71.79
C VAL A 43 23.84 -23.96 72.77
N ARG A 44 23.40 -22.88 73.42
CA ARG A 44 22.19 -22.84 74.25
C ARG A 44 20.89 -22.74 73.42
N GLY A 45 20.98 -22.33 72.16
CA GLY A 45 19.87 -22.33 71.21
C GLY A 45 19.62 -23.69 70.55
N ILE A 46 18.64 -23.76 69.65
CA ILE A 46 18.37 -24.94 68.82
C ILE A 46 19.04 -24.72 67.45
N HIS A 47 20.07 -25.50 67.14
CA HIS A 47 20.81 -25.44 65.88
C HIS A 47 20.95 -26.84 65.24
N PRO A 48 20.63 -27.01 63.95
CA PRO A 48 20.72 -28.30 63.26
C PRO A 48 22.11 -28.95 63.35
N ASP A 49 23.18 -28.17 63.15
CA ASP A 49 24.56 -28.67 63.28
C ASP A 49 24.89 -29.28 64.65
N ILE A 50 24.24 -28.83 65.74
CA ILE A 50 24.44 -29.38 67.10
C ILE A 50 23.75 -30.73 67.22
N GLU A 51 22.54 -30.84 66.68
CA GLU A 51 21.76 -32.09 66.66
C GLU A 51 22.46 -33.17 65.84
N GLU A 52 22.92 -32.83 64.63
CA GLU A 52 23.67 -33.75 63.76
C GLU A 52 24.98 -34.18 64.44
N PHE A 53 25.68 -33.24 65.09
CA PHE A 53 26.90 -33.54 65.82
C PHE A 53 26.65 -34.46 67.02
N LEU A 54 25.62 -34.18 67.83
CA LEU A 54 25.24 -34.99 68.99
C LEU A 54 24.83 -36.39 68.57
N THR A 55 23.99 -36.52 67.55
CA THR A 55 23.55 -37.81 66.99
C THR A 55 24.76 -38.64 66.55
N ARG A 56 25.68 -38.03 65.79
CA ARG A 56 26.91 -38.69 65.36
C ARG A 56 27.80 -39.12 66.53
N GLU A 57 27.84 -38.35 67.61
CA GLU A 57 28.64 -38.69 68.80
C GLU A 57 28.00 -39.80 69.65
N VAL A 58 26.66 -39.80 69.76
CA VAL A 58 25.88 -40.90 70.35
C VAL A 58 26.11 -42.19 69.59
N ASP A 59 25.97 -42.17 68.25
CA ASP A 59 26.24 -43.34 67.40
C ASP A 59 27.69 -43.81 67.55
N ARG A 60 28.65 -42.88 67.56
CA ARG A 60 30.07 -43.23 67.77
C ARG A 60 30.29 -43.90 69.12
N TYR A 61 29.64 -43.41 70.19
CA TYR A 61 29.73 -43.99 71.52
C TYR A 61 29.17 -45.42 71.55
N PHE A 62 27.95 -45.64 71.06
CA PHE A 62 27.35 -46.96 71.01
C PHE A 62 28.13 -47.93 70.14
N ASN A 63 28.61 -47.49 68.98
CA ASN A 63 29.45 -48.31 68.10
C ASN A 63 30.76 -48.70 68.79
N LYS A 64 31.42 -47.77 69.49
CA LYS A 64 32.65 -48.06 70.24
C LYS A 64 32.39 -49.01 71.42
N LYS A 65 31.29 -48.83 72.13
CA LYS A 65 30.86 -49.70 73.23
C LYS A 65 30.57 -51.12 72.72
N ASN A 66 29.85 -51.24 71.61
CA ASN A 66 29.56 -52.53 70.98
C ASN A 66 30.84 -53.23 70.48
N ARG A 67 31.77 -52.49 69.86
CA ARG A 67 33.09 -53.04 69.47
C ARG A 67 33.87 -53.57 70.69
N GLN A 68 33.88 -52.83 71.79
CA GLN A 68 34.53 -53.29 73.03
C GLN A 68 33.85 -54.53 73.60
N LYS A 69 32.51 -54.56 73.61
CA LYS A 69 31.73 -55.72 74.07
C LYS A 69 32.07 -56.97 73.24
N ILE A 70 32.03 -56.87 71.91
CA ILE A 70 32.39 -57.95 70.98
C ILE A 70 33.83 -58.41 71.19
N LYS A 71 34.78 -57.47 71.40
CA LYS A 71 36.19 -57.79 71.65
C LYS A 71 36.39 -58.57 72.96
N ILE A 72 35.65 -58.23 74.01
CA ILE A 72 35.71 -58.94 75.30
C ILE A 72 35.08 -60.33 75.16
N GLU A 73 33.93 -60.43 74.50
CA GLU A 73 33.18 -61.68 74.28
C GLU A 73 33.95 -62.67 73.39
N ALA A 74 34.60 -62.20 72.33
CA ALA A 74 35.45 -63.01 71.46
C ALA A 74 36.72 -63.53 72.18
N ASN A 75 37.30 -62.76 73.10
CA ASN A 75 38.46 -63.20 73.88
C ASN A 75 38.11 -64.19 75.01
N ALA A 76 36.83 -64.34 75.36
CA ALA A 76 36.36 -65.29 76.36
C ALA A 76 36.13 -66.71 75.79
N ILE A 77 36.03 -66.84 74.47
CA ILE A 77 35.84 -68.10 73.75
C ILE A 77 37.21 -68.56 73.18
N PRO A 78 37.66 -69.82 73.40
CA PRO A 78 38.99 -70.28 72.98
C PRO A 78 39.30 -70.10 71.48
N GLU A 79 38.27 -70.09 70.61
CA GLU A 79 38.40 -69.89 69.16
C GLU A 79 38.24 -68.43 68.69
N GLY A 80 37.76 -67.52 69.54
CA GLY A 80 37.36 -66.16 69.13
C GLY A 80 38.52 -65.23 68.77
N SER A 81 39.73 -65.51 69.28
CA SER A 81 40.95 -64.83 68.83
C SER A 81 41.27 -65.17 67.38
N SER A 82 41.11 -66.44 66.97
CA SER A 82 41.40 -66.90 65.61
C SER A 82 40.45 -66.31 64.56
N THR A 83 39.19 -66.07 64.92
CA THR A 83 38.18 -65.46 64.03
C THR A 83 38.41 -63.95 63.87
N LEU A 84 38.87 -63.25 64.92
CA LEU A 84 39.25 -61.83 64.82
C LEU A 84 40.44 -61.60 63.88
N PHE A 85 41.48 -62.43 63.94
CA PHE A 85 42.61 -62.34 63.00
C PHE A 85 42.19 -62.60 61.54
N ARG A 86 41.23 -63.50 61.31
CA ARG A 86 40.67 -63.72 59.96
C ARG A 86 39.87 -62.52 59.46
N LEU A 87 39.11 -61.86 60.35
CA LEU A 87 38.37 -60.65 60.02
C LEU A 87 39.28 -59.47 59.70
N ASP A 88 40.37 -59.27 60.43
CA ASP A 88 41.40 -58.26 60.10
C ASP A 88 42.02 -58.51 58.71
N GLY A 89 42.24 -59.78 58.37
CA GLY A 89 42.67 -60.17 57.02
C GLY A 89 41.65 -59.84 55.94
N PHE A 90 40.35 -60.05 56.21
CA PHE A 90 39.28 -59.67 55.28
C PHE A 90 39.13 -58.16 55.14
N GLU A 91 39.27 -57.39 56.22
CA GLU A 91 39.18 -55.92 56.22
C GLU A 91 40.27 -55.32 55.33
N LYS A 92 41.53 -55.79 55.45
CA LYS A 92 42.63 -55.37 54.56
C LYS A 92 42.39 -55.71 53.10
N GLN A 93 41.87 -56.92 52.81
CA GLN A 93 41.51 -57.30 51.43
C GLN A 93 40.38 -56.44 50.86
N LEU A 94 39.46 -55.99 51.71
CA LEU A 94 38.38 -55.08 51.32
C LEU A 94 38.92 -53.69 51.00
N GLU A 95 39.81 -53.15 51.85
CA GLU A 95 40.47 -51.86 51.62
C GLU A 95 41.28 -51.86 50.31
N GLU A 96 42.04 -52.92 50.04
CA GLU A 96 42.79 -53.07 48.78
C GLU A 96 41.87 -53.15 47.55
N ARG A 97 40.76 -53.89 47.65
CA ARG A 97 39.75 -53.95 46.58
C ARG A 97 39.08 -52.61 46.36
N GLU A 98 38.73 -51.90 47.42
CA GLU A 98 38.12 -50.58 47.35
C GLU A 98 39.06 -49.58 46.67
N LEU A 99 40.35 -49.59 47.00
CA LEU A 99 41.36 -48.76 46.35
C LEU A 99 41.49 -49.08 44.86
N HIS A 100 41.51 -50.36 44.49
CA HIS A 100 41.51 -50.78 43.09
C HIS A 100 40.26 -50.35 42.32
N VAL A 101 39.08 -50.42 42.94
CA VAL A 101 37.83 -49.96 42.33
C VAL A 101 37.85 -48.45 42.15
N GLN A 102 38.22 -47.69 43.18
CA GLN A 102 38.34 -46.22 43.09
C GLN A 102 39.33 -45.80 41.99
N GLN A 103 40.45 -46.52 41.83
CA GLN A 103 41.40 -46.23 40.76
C GLN A 103 40.82 -46.50 39.37
N ARG A 104 40.05 -47.60 39.20
CA ARG A 104 39.34 -47.88 37.95
C ARG A 104 38.28 -46.83 37.65
N GLU A 105 37.49 -46.44 38.66
CA GLU A 105 36.48 -45.38 38.53
C GLU A 105 37.12 -44.05 38.11
N ASN A 106 38.24 -43.67 38.73
CA ASN A 106 38.96 -42.45 38.35
C ASN A 106 39.49 -42.50 36.91
N ASN A 107 39.98 -43.65 36.45
CA ASN A 107 40.43 -43.82 35.07
C ASN A 107 39.26 -43.72 34.08
N ILE A 108 38.13 -44.39 34.37
CA ILE A 108 36.92 -44.32 33.54
C ILE A 108 36.41 -42.88 33.50
N LYS A 109 36.35 -42.21 34.64
CA LYS A 109 35.92 -40.81 34.75
C LYS A 109 36.76 -39.89 33.88
N LYS A 110 38.10 -40.00 33.93
CA LYS A 110 39.00 -39.20 33.09
C LYS A 110 38.76 -39.44 31.59
N THR A 111 38.54 -40.69 31.18
CA THR A 111 38.25 -41.02 29.77
C THR A 111 36.95 -40.40 29.31
N ILE A 112 35.88 -40.51 30.11
CA ILE A 112 34.58 -39.91 29.80
C ILE A 112 34.70 -38.38 29.75
N GLU A 113 35.39 -37.76 30.70
CA GLU A 113 35.60 -36.31 30.72
C GLU A 113 36.35 -35.83 29.47
N ALA A 114 37.37 -36.57 29.02
CA ALA A 114 38.10 -36.26 27.79
C ALA A 114 37.21 -36.37 26.55
N GLN A 115 36.45 -37.46 26.42
CA GLN A 115 35.52 -37.66 25.30
C GLN A 115 34.44 -36.57 25.26
N VAL A 116 33.85 -36.24 26.41
CA VAL A 116 32.85 -35.17 26.51
C VAL A 116 33.45 -33.81 26.14
N ALA A 117 34.71 -33.55 26.50
CA ALA A 117 35.39 -32.32 26.12
C ALA A 117 35.62 -32.23 24.60
N GLU A 118 36.01 -33.33 23.95
CA GLU A 118 36.16 -33.43 22.50
C GLU A 118 34.82 -33.25 21.78
N GLU A 119 33.76 -33.92 22.22
CA GLU A 119 32.43 -33.78 21.63
C GLU A 119 31.89 -32.35 21.78
N ARG A 120 32.09 -31.72 22.94
CA ARG A 120 31.72 -30.31 23.16
C ARG A 120 32.47 -29.37 22.22
N LYS A 121 33.75 -29.62 21.99
CA LYS A 121 34.55 -28.84 21.04
C LYS A 121 34.04 -29.04 19.61
N HIS A 122 33.83 -30.27 19.19
CA HIS A 122 33.32 -30.60 17.86
C HIS A 122 31.95 -29.94 17.60
N LEU A 123 31.02 -30.08 18.54
CA LEU A 123 29.68 -29.49 18.44
C LEU A 123 29.73 -27.95 18.38
N LYS A 124 30.67 -27.34 19.10
CA LYS A 124 30.88 -25.90 19.07
C LYS A 124 31.40 -25.44 17.71
N ASP A 125 32.39 -26.14 17.16
CA ASP A 125 32.95 -25.84 15.84
C ASP A 125 31.89 -26.02 14.74
N GLU A 126 31.06 -27.07 14.79
CA GLU A 126 29.93 -27.27 13.86
C GLU A 126 28.89 -26.16 13.96
N TYR A 127 28.53 -25.76 15.18
CA TYR A 127 27.59 -24.66 15.39
C TYR A 127 28.10 -23.35 14.80
N ASP A 128 29.38 -23.02 15.03
CA ASP A 128 29.99 -21.79 14.53
C ASP A 128 30.13 -21.81 12.98
N ALA A 129 30.43 -22.98 12.40
CA ALA A 129 30.44 -23.17 10.95
C ALA A 129 29.03 -22.99 10.34
N LEU A 130 28.01 -23.59 10.95
CA LEU A 130 26.62 -23.48 10.48
C LEU A 130 26.11 -22.04 10.59
N LYS A 131 26.44 -21.36 11.68
CA LYS A 131 26.10 -19.94 11.89
C LYS A 131 26.73 -19.05 10.82
N SER A 132 28.03 -19.25 10.56
CA SER A 132 28.76 -18.49 9.55
C SER A 132 28.20 -18.74 8.14
N ARG A 133 27.84 -20.00 7.85
CA ARG A 133 27.21 -20.36 6.58
C ARG A 133 25.85 -19.66 6.41
N LEU A 134 24.99 -19.73 7.42
CA LEU A 134 23.67 -19.09 7.38
C LEU A 134 23.78 -17.57 7.17
N GLU A 135 24.72 -16.92 7.86
CA GLU A 135 24.99 -15.48 7.70
C GLU A 135 25.47 -15.15 6.28
N SER A 136 26.34 -15.99 5.70
CA SER A 136 26.81 -15.83 4.33
C SER A 136 25.68 -16.01 3.30
N GLU A 137 24.81 -17.00 3.49
CA GLU A 137 23.67 -17.27 2.61
C GLU A 137 22.66 -16.13 2.65
N TYR A 138 22.37 -15.61 3.86
CA TYR A 138 21.53 -14.44 4.05
C TYR A 138 22.09 -13.20 3.33
N ASN A 139 23.38 -12.91 3.54
CA ASN A 139 24.03 -11.76 2.90
C ASN A 139 24.04 -11.88 1.36
N ASN A 140 24.34 -13.07 0.84
CA ASN A 140 24.31 -13.34 -0.61
C ASN A 140 22.89 -13.14 -1.18
N CYS A 141 21.87 -13.67 -0.50
CA CYS A 141 20.47 -13.48 -0.89
C CYS A 141 20.08 -11.99 -0.90
N MET A 142 20.48 -11.24 0.12
CA MET A 142 20.22 -9.79 0.20
C MET A 142 20.91 -9.01 -0.93
N VAL A 143 22.13 -9.38 -1.33
CA VAL A 143 22.84 -8.77 -2.46
C VAL A 143 22.14 -9.08 -3.78
N ASP A 144 21.79 -10.34 -4.02
CA ASP A 144 21.05 -10.77 -5.23
C ASP A 144 19.70 -10.05 -5.35
N MET A 145 18.93 -9.98 -4.25
CA MET A 145 17.66 -9.25 -4.22
C MET A 145 17.84 -7.76 -4.52
N LYS A 146 18.86 -7.11 -3.95
CA LYS A 146 19.17 -5.70 -4.27
C LYS A 146 19.50 -5.53 -5.74
N GLN A 147 20.36 -6.39 -6.29
CA GLN A 147 20.75 -6.33 -7.69
C GLN A 147 19.56 -6.52 -8.64
N LYS A 148 18.70 -7.52 -8.38
CA LYS A 148 17.46 -7.75 -9.14
C LYS A 148 16.51 -6.55 -9.04
N THR A 149 16.39 -5.95 -7.86
CA THR A 149 15.56 -4.75 -7.67
C THR A 149 16.07 -3.58 -8.52
N TYR A 150 17.40 -3.34 -8.54
CA TYR A 150 17.99 -2.31 -9.38
C TYR A 150 17.81 -2.58 -10.87
N SER A 151 18.00 -3.82 -11.32
CA SER A 151 17.81 -4.18 -12.73
C SER A 151 16.35 -4.00 -13.16
N PHE A 152 15.39 -4.44 -12.34
CA PHE A 152 13.97 -4.24 -12.63
C PHE A 152 13.60 -2.77 -12.66
N LYS A 153 14.11 -1.97 -11.73
CA LYS A 153 13.88 -0.52 -11.73
C LYS A 153 14.35 0.12 -13.03
N HIS A 154 15.58 -0.14 -13.45
CA HIS A 154 16.12 0.41 -14.69
C HIS A 154 15.39 -0.08 -15.94
N GLN A 155 14.94 -1.34 -15.95
CA GLN A 155 14.16 -1.88 -17.05
C GLN A 155 12.79 -1.18 -17.15
N LEU A 156 12.11 -0.98 -16.03
CA LEU A 156 10.83 -0.26 -16.00
C LEU A 156 10.98 1.20 -16.43
N GLU A 157 12.02 1.87 -15.93
CA GLU A 157 12.30 3.27 -16.27
C GLU A 157 12.64 3.44 -17.74
N SER A 158 13.48 2.57 -18.31
CA SER A 158 13.79 2.60 -19.75
C SER A 158 12.57 2.30 -20.62
N GLN A 159 11.72 1.34 -20.24
CA GLN A 159 10.46 1.06 -20.95
C GLN A 159 9.49 2.25 -20.89
N HIS A 160 9.34 2.88 -19.73
CA HIS A 160 8.48 4.03 -19.55
C HIS A 160 8.96 5.21 -20.41
N ASN A 161 10.25 5.54 -20.37
CA ASN A 161 10.83 6.63 -21.15
C ASN A 161 10.74 6.38 -22.66
N SER A 162 10.95 5.15 -23.11
CA SER A 162 10.78 4.76 -24.51
C SER A 162 9.34 4.96 -24.99
N ARG A 163 8.36 4.48 -24.22
CA ARG A 163 6.93 4.66 -24.54
C ARG A 163 6.52 6.13 -24.54
N LEU A 164 7.03 6.91 -23.59
CA LEU A 164 6.77 8.35 -23.51
C LEU A 164 7.30 9.07 -24.75
N ALA A 165 8.53 8.78 -25.17
CA ALA A 165 9.14 9.39 -26.36
C ALA A 165 8.39 9.03 -27.65
N GLU A 166 7.94 7.78 -27.79
CA GLU A 166 7.14 7.36 -28.94
C GLU A 166 5.79 8.07 -28.97
N LEU A 167 5.11 8.16 -27.83
CA LEU A 167 3.84 8.86 -27.71
C LEU A 167 3.98 10.37 -28.03
N GLU A 168 5.04 11.00 -27.52
CA GLU A 168 5.33 12.41 -27.81
C GLU A 168 5.58 12.63 -29.31
N LYS A 169 6.32 11.73 -29.96
CA LYS A 169 6.56 11.76 -31.40
C LYS A 169 5.25 11.61 -32.20
N GLN A 170 4.36 10.71 -31.78
CA GLN A 170 3.06 10.52 -32.41
C GLN A 170 2.19 11.78 -32.29
N TYR A 171 2.10 12.38 -31.11
CA TYR A 171 1.33 13.61 -30.92
C TYR A 171 1.89 14.77 -31.75
N LYS A 172 3.21 14.97 -31.77
CA LYS A 172 3.83 16.01 -32.61
C LYS A 172 3.52 15.80 -34.10
N SER A 173 3.59 14.56 -34.57
CA SER A 173 3.23 14.21 -35.96
C SER A 173 1.76 14.51 -36.26
N HIS A 174 0.86 14.12 -35.36
CA HIS A 174 -0.58 14.33 -35.53
C HIS A 174 -0.96 15.82 -35.54
N ILE A 175 -0.37 16.60 -34.64
CA ILE A 175 -0.54 18.07 -34.61
C ILE A 175 -0.08 18.68 -35.93
N SER A 176 1.11 18.30 -36.43
CA SER A 176 1.61 18.81 -37.71
C SER A 176 0.71 18.44 -38.89
N ALA A 177 0.11 17.24 -38.88
CA ALA A 177 -0.84 16.83 -39.92
C ALA A 177 -2.14 17.66 -39.86
N LEU A 178 -2.67 17.92 -38.65
CA LEU A 178 -3.84 18.76 -38.44
C LEU A 178 -3.58 20.21 -38.86
N ASP A 179 -2.43 20.79 -38.51
CA ASP A 179 -2.07 22.15 -38.91
C ASP A 179 -2.01 22.30 -40.43
N LYS A 180 -1.43 21.31 -41.13
CA LYS A 180 -1.42 21.29 -42.60
C LYS A 180 -2.83 21.21 -43.17
N ALA A 181 -3.70 20.38 -42.61
CA ALA A 181 -5.08 20.25 -43.05
C ALA A 181 -5.89 21.54 -42.82
N ASN A 182 -5.70 22.20 -41.67
CA ASN A 182 -6.32 23.47 -41.33
C ASN A 182 -5.88 24.56 -42.31
N ALA A 183 -4.58 24.67 -42.61
CA ALA A 183 -4.06 25.63 -43.58
C ALA A 183 -4.66 25.45 -45.01
N VAL A 184 -5.01 24.23 -45.41
CA VAL A 184 -5.71 23.97 -46.68
C VAL A 184 -7.15 24.47 -46.61
N LYS A 185 -7.87 24.16 -45.52
CA LYS A 185 -9.26 24.61 -45.32
C LYS A 185 -9.35 26.14 -45.26
N ASP A 186 -8.41 26.80 -44.60
CA ASP A 186 -8.39 28.27 -44.53
C ASP A 186 -8.25 28.91 -45.91
N LYS A 187 -7.41 28.33 -46.79
CA LYS A 187 -7.30 28.78 -48.19
C LYS A 187 -8.61 28.60 -48.95
N GLU A 188 -9.32 27.50 -48.73
CA GLU A 188 -10.61 27.24 -49.36
C GLU A 188 -11.71 28.20 -48.87
N ILE A 189 -11.76 28.44 -47.57
CA ILE A 189 -12.64 29.45 -46.94
C ILE A 189 -12.36 30.83 -47.53
N GLY A 190 -11.08 31.19 -47.73
CA GLY A 190 -10.70 32.44 -48.37
C GLY A 190 -11.22 32.56 -49.81
N LYS A 191 -11.11 31.50 -50.61
CA LYS A 191 -11.66 31.46 -51.98
C LYS A 191 -13.18 31.63 -51.98
N LEU A 192 -13.89 30.85 -51.16
CA LEU A 192 -15.34 30.93 -51.04
C LEU A 192 -15.80 32.32 -50.61
N SER A 193 -15.10 32.94 -49.66
CA SER A 193 -15.39 34.30 -49.19
C SER A 193 -15.24 35.34 -50.31
N SER A 194 -14.22 35.19 -51.17
CA SER A 194 -14.04 36.03 -52.35
C SER A 194 -15.19 35.87 -53.34
N THR A 195 -15.56 34.62 -53.66
CA THR A 195 -16.66 34.33 -54.60
C THR A 195 -18.00 34.87 -54.09
N ILE A 196 -18.29 34.70 -52.80
CA ILE A 196 -19.50 35.25 -52.16
C ILE A 196 -19.53 36.78 -52.29
N SER A 197 -18.38 37.43 -52.07
CA SER A 197 -18.27 38.90 -52.18
C SER A 197 -18.51 39.38 -53.62
N GLN A 198 -17.96 38.67 -54.61
CA GLN A 198 -18.17 38.96 -56.03
C GLN A 198 -19.65 38.80 -56.41
N LEU A 199 -20.26 37.65 -56.11
CA LEU A 199 -21.67 37.38 -56.41
C LEU A 199 -22.60 38.40 -55.75
N LYS A 200 -22.27 38.86 -54.53
CA LYS A 200 -23.03 39.91 -53.84
C LYS A 200 -23.00 41.25 -54.59
N ASN A 201 -21.87 41.59 -55.22
CA ASN A 201 -21.76 42.80 -56.03
C ASN A 201 -22.48 42.66 -57.36
N GLU A 202 -22.28 41.55 -58.08
CA GLU A 202 -23.00 41.26 -59.33
C GLU A 202 -24.52 41.28 -59.13
N LYS A 203 -25.02 40.68 -58.04
CA LYS A 203 -26.45 40.75 -57.68
C LYS A 203 -26.95 42.19 -57.51
N ARG A 204 -26.13 43.06 -56.92
CA ARG A 204 -26.46 44.48 -56.72
C ARG A 204 -26.55 45.23 -58.05
N ASP A 205 -25.63 44.95 -58.95
CA ASP A 205 -25.58 45.60 -60.26
C ASP A 205 -26.70 45.11 -61.18
N ILE A 206 -26.95 43.80 -61.22
CA ILE A 206 -28.12 43.21 -61.91
C ILE A 206 -29.41 43.84 -61.39
N LYS A 207 -29.55 43.99 -60.06
CA LYS A 207 -30.73 44.64 -59.47
C LYS A 207 -30.89 46.08 -59.97
N LYS A 208 -29.82 46.88 -59.96
CA LYS A 208 -29.87 48.27 -60.46
C LYS A 208 -30.25 48.35 -61.93
N THR A 209 -29.68 47.48 -62.77
CA THR A 209 -29.99 47.42 -64.21
C THR A 209 -31.43 46.99 -64.45
N ALA A 210 -31.93 46.01 -63.70
CA ALA A 210 -33.32 45.60 -63.78
C ALA A 210 -34.26 46.75 -63.37
N ASP A 211 -33.96 47.44 -62.26
CA ASP A 211 -34.73 48.59 -61.80
C ASP A 211 -34.73 49.75 -62.82
N SER A 212 -33.62 50.00 -63.53
CA SER A 212 -33.56 51.04 -64.56
C SER A 212 -34.34 50.65 -65.82
N VAL A 213 -34.19 49.41 -66.30
CA VAL A 213 -34.95 48.91 -67.47
C VAL A 213 -36.46 48.92 -67.18
N CYS A 214 -36.87 48.55 -65.96
CA CYS A 214 -38.27 48.66 -65.55
C CYS A 214 -38.79 50.09 -65.66
N LYS A 215 -38.03 51.09 -65.20
CA LYS A 215 -38.40 52.52 -65.33
C LYS A 215 -38.48 52.97 -66.78
N ASP A 216 -37.48 52.63 -67.60
CA ASP A 216 -37.49 52.99 -69.03
C ASP A 216 -38.70 52.39 -69.76
N LEU A 217 -39.06 51.14 -69.45
CA LEU A 217 -40.24 50.49 -69.99
C LEU A 217 -41.54 51.14 -69.49
N GLU A 218 -41.62 51.52 -68.22
CA GLU A 218 -42.75 52.26 -67.67
C GLU A 218 -42.94 53.60 -68.40
N ASP A 219 -41.86 54.34 -68.66
CA ASP A 219 -41.90 55.61 -69.40
C ASP A 219 -42.30 55.43 -70.88
N ILE A 220 -41.81 54.38 -71.55
CA ILE A 220 -42.20 54.04 -72.92
C ILE A 220 -43.68 53.66 -72.99
N ILE A 221 -44.15 52.80 -72.10
CA ILE A 221 -45.57 52.40 -72.01
C ILE A 221 -46.42 53.65 -71.81
N PHE A 222 -46.04 54.49 -70.84
CA PHE A 222 -46.73 55.74 -70.56
C PHE A 222 -46.81 56.67 -71.79
N THR A 223 -45.70 56.83 -72.52
CA THR A 223 -45.67 57.64 -73.74
C THR A 223 -46.55 57.07 -74.85
N LYS A 224 -46.56 55.74 -75.03
CA LYS A 224 -47.41 55.05 -75.99
C LYS A 224 -48.90 55.21 -75.65
N ASP A 225 -49.26 55.05 -74.38
CA ASP A 225 -50.63 55.25 -73.89
C ASP A 225 -51.13 56.67 -74.18
N LEU A 226 -50.31 57.70 -73.92
CA LEU A 226 -50.64 59.08 -74.27
C LEU A 226 -50.87 59.26 -75.78
N LYS A 227 -50.03 58.64 -76.62
CA LYS A 227 -50.17 58.74 -78.08
C LYS A 227 -51.40 58.01 -78.60
N ILE A 228 -51.73 56.85 -78.03
CA ILE A 228 -52.98 56.12 -78.31
C ILE A 228 -54.18 57.00 -77.98
N ILE A 229 -54.20 57.61 -76.79
CA ILE A 229 -55.24 58.54 -76.36
C ILE A 229 -55.39 59.70 -77.36
N ALA A 230 -54.27 60.37 -77.71
CA ALA A 230 -54.29 61.52 -78.61
C ALA A 230 -54.77 61.18 -80.03
N LEU A 231 -54.36 60.02 -80.58
CA LEU A 231 -54.83 59.54 -81.88
C LEU A 231 -56.32 59.20 -81.83
N ASN A 232 -56.78 58.52 -80.78
CA ASN A 232 -58.18 58.20 -80.57
C ASN A 232 -59.04 59.47 -80.50
N ASP A 233 -58.59 60.48 -79.75
CA ASP A 233 -59.26 61.79 -79.68
C ASP A 233 -59.36 62.46 -81.05
N ARG A 234 -58.30 62.40 -81.86
CA ARG A 234 -58.29 62.96 -83.22
C ARG A 234 -59.27 62.23 -84.14
N VAL A 235 -59.36 60.91 -84.07
CA VAL A 235 -60.32 60.11 -84.86
C VAL A 235 -61.75 60.49 -84.50
N ILE A 236 -62.07 60.54 -83.19
CA ILE A 236 -63.40 60.94 -82.71
C ILE A 236 -63.73 62.37 -83.15
N PHE A 237 -62.77 63.29 -83.09
CA PHE A 237 -62.95 64.67 -83.55
C PHE A 237 -63.23 64.76 -85.06
N SER A 238 -62.52 63.98 -85.88
CA SER A 238 -62.68 63.99 -87.35
C SER A 238 -63.93 63.25 -87.83
N ASN A 239 -64.41 62.26 -87.09
CA ASN A 239 -65.64 61.52 -87.43
C ASN A 239 -66.45 61.19 -86.16
N PRO A 240 -67.32 62.11 -85.70
CA PRO A 240 -68.10 61.91 -84.48
C PRO A 240 -69.04 60.69 -84.51
N SER A 241 -69.37 60.17 -85.70
CA SER A 241 -70.21 58.98 -85.85
C SER A 241 -69.44 57.66 -85.77
N ALA A 242 -68.11 57.67 -85.62
CA ALA A 242 -67.27 56.46 -85.58
C ALA A 242 -67.41 55.62 -84.28
N GLY A 243 -68.15 56.12 -83.28
CA GLY A 243 -68.32 55.45 -81.99
C GLY A 243 -67.09 55.60 -81.08
N ARG A 244 -67.25 55.32 -79.78
CA ARG A 244 -66.14 55.35 -78.80
C ARG A 244 -65.50 53.97 -78.68
N ASP A 245 -64.17 53.94 -78.55
CA ASP A 245 -63.45 52.73 -78.18
C ASP A 245 -63.71 52.38 -76.70
N GLY A 246 -64.30 51.21 -76.44
CA GLY A 246 -64.61 50.73 -75.10
C GLY A 246 -63.39 50.27 -74.28
N THR A 247 -62.19 50.31 -74.86
CA THR A 247 -60.92 49.96 -74.20
C THR A 247 -60.08 51.17 -73.81
N ILE A 248 -60.43 52.38 -74.27
CA ILE A 248 -59.75 53.62 -73.93
C ILE A 248 -60.69 54.50 -73.08
N GLU A 249 -60.20 54.98 -71.94
CA GLU A 249 -60.99 55.84 -71.06
C GLU A 249 -61.45 57.11 -71.82
N PRO A 250 -62.74 57.50 -71.76
CA PRO A 250 -63.24 58.64 -72.50
C PRO A 250 -62.78 59.98 -71.90
N ASN A 251 -62.76 61.04 -72.71
CA ASN A 251 -62.44 62.39 -72.24
C ASN A 251 -63.61 63.07 -71.49
N THR A 252 -64.84 62.59 -71.71
CA THR A 252 -66.08 63.09 -71.12
C THR A 252 -67.00 61.91 -70.87
N PHE A 253 -67.50 61.74 -69.65
CA PHE A 253 -68.41 60.64 -69.34
C PHE A 253 -69.82 60.98 -69.80
N ILE A 254 -70.50 60.02 -70.45
CA ILE A 254 -71.87 60.22 -70.94
C ILE A 254 -72.90 60.01 -69.81
N SER A 255 -72.53 59.26 -68.76
CA SER A 255 -73.38 59.00 -67.61
C SER A 255 -72.58 58.76 -66.34
N PHE A 256 -73.26 58.82 -65.19
CA PHE A 256 -72.68 58.45 -63.89
C PHE A 256 -72.14 57.00 -63.89
N HIS A 257 -72.88 56.06 -64.50
CA HIS A 257 -72.48 54.66 -64.57
C HIS A 257 -71.20 54.43 -65.40
N ASP A 258 -70.97 55.26 -66.42
CA ASP A 258 -69.74 55.23 -67.23
C ASP A 258 -68.52 55.66 -66.41
N ALA A 259 -68.64 56.75 -65.63
CA ALA A 259 -67.59 57.22 -64.73
C ALA A 259 -67.23 56.19 -63.64
N GLU A 260 -68.24 55.53 -63.05
CA GLU A 260 -68.04 54.49 -62.04
C GLU A 260 -67.33 53.25 -62.62
N TYR A 261 -67.72 52.83 -63.83
CA TYR A 261 -67.07 51.72 -64.53
C TYR A 261 -65.56 51.96 -64.73
N TRP A 262 -65.18 53.14 -65.23
CA TRP A 262 -63.77 53.48 -65.46
C TRP A 262 -62.97 53.63 -64.15
N THR A 263 -63.59 54.16 -63.10
CA THR A 263 -62.98 54.26 -61.76
C THR A 263 -62.67 52.86 -61.20
N ARG A 264 -63.62 51.93 -61.30
CA ARG A 264 -63.41 50.55 -60.83
C ARG A 264 -62.32 49.84 -61.64
N LYS A 265 -62.31 50.01 -62.96
CA LYS A 265 -61.25 49.45 -63.82
C LYS A 265 -59.86 50.00 -63.46
N ARG A 266 -59.77 51.27 -63.09
CA ARG A 266 -58.52 51.91 -62.66
C ARG A 266 -57.99 51.34 -61.35
N GLU A 267 -58.86 51.10 -60.37
CA GLU A 267 -58.47 50.44 -59.12
C GLU A 267 -58.04 49.00 -59.34
N ASP A 268 -58.81 48.23 -60.11
CA ASP A 268 -58.44 46.85 -60.43
C ASP A 268 -57.10 46.78 -61.20
N ALA A 269 -56.79 47.79 -62.03
CA ALA A 269 -55.53 47.89 -62.76
C ALA A 269 -54.29 48.08 -61.86
N LYS A 270 -54.44 48.50 -60.59
CA LYS A 270 -53.29 48.64 -59.67
C LYS A 270 -52.67 47.29 -59.30
N SER A 271 -53.48 46.24 -59.19
CA SER A 271 -53.04 44.90 -58.78
C SER A 271 -53.17 43.85 -59.88
N ASN A 272 -53.97 44.10 -60.93
CA ASN A 272 -54.20 43.15 -62.02
C ASN A 272 -53.56 43.60 -63.34
N LEU A 273 -52.46 42.94 -63.68
CA LEU A 273 -51.71 43.21 -64.92
C LEU A 273 -52.54 42.98 -66.18
N ASN A 274 -53.49 42.04 -66.18
CA ASN A 274 -54.32 41.78 -67.35
C ASN A 274 -55.25 42.94 -67.65
N ILE A 275 -55.66 43.69 -66.62
CA ILE A 275 -56.50 44.90 -66.80
C ILE A 275 -55.64 46.04 -67.35
N ARG A 276 -54.41 46.23 -66.85
CA ARG A 276 -53.44 47.19 -67.43
C ARG A 276 -53.11 46.91 -68.89
N LYS A 277 -53.05 45.64 -69.28
CA LYS A 277 -52.80 45.25 -70.69
C LYS A 277 -54.00 45.50 -71.59
N LYS A 278 -55.22 45.49 -71.05
CA LYS A 278 -56.47 45.52 -71.81
C LYS A 278 -57.07 46.92 -71.94
N TYR A 279 -56.85 47.80 -70.97
CA TYR A 279 -57.47 49.12 -70.92
C TYR A 279 -56.43 50.23 -70.81
N THR A 280 -56.62 51.31 -71.57
CA THR A 280 -55.78 52.52 -71.52
C THR A 280 -56.50 53.60 -70.71
N PHE A 281 -55.87 54.05 -69.63
CA PHE A 281 -56.44 55.04 -68.71
C PHE A 281 -55.90 56.44 -68.97
N ARG A 282 -56.76 57.45 -68.88
CA ARG A 282 -56.35 58.86 -68.93
C ARG A 282 -55.80 59.29 -67.57
N LYS A 283 -54.87 60.25 -67.60
CA LYS A 283 -54.43 60.88 -66.35
C LYS A 283 -55.64 61.49 -65.64
N PRO A 284 -55.77 61.30 -64.32
CA PRO A 284 -56.60 62.19 -63.54
C PRO A 284 -55.98 63.60 -63.67
N VAL A 285 -56.79 64.58 -64.07
CA VAL A 285 -56.40 66.00 -64.03
C VAL A 285 -56.31 66.44 -62.57
#